data_AF-A0A833GB58-F1
#
_entry.id   AF-A0A833GB58-F1
#
_cell.length_a   1.000
_cell.length_b   1.000
_cell.length_c   1.000
_cell.angle_alpha   90.00
_cell.angle_beta   90.00
_cell.angle_gamma   90.00
#
_symmetry.space_group_name_H-M   'P 1'
#
loop_
_entity.id
_entity.type
_entity.pdbx_description
1 polymer ?
#
loop_
_entity_poly.entity_id
_entity_poly.type
_entity_poly.pdbx_seq_one_letter_code
_entity_poly.pdbx_strand_id
1 'polypeptide(L)' 'MARANPTLALRPLLPADAPLLAEIFRASIEELTAEDYSEAQREAWAAAADDAAAFGARLA' A
#
# COMPACT_ATOMS: atom_id res chain seq x y z
N MET A 1 11.73 -15.82 21.80
CA MET A 1 12.23 -16.44 20.56
C MET A 1 11.31 -16.01 19.42
N ALA A 2 11.79 -15.24 18.45
CA ALA A 2 11.01 -14.88 17.26
C ALA A 2 10.82 -16.15 16.39
N ARG A 3 9.61 -16.37 15.86
CA ARG A 3 9.34 -17.47 14.91
C ARG A 3 9.62 -16.96 13.50
N ALA A 4 10.30 -17.76 12.68
CA ALA A 4 10.66 -17.41 11.30
C ALA A 4 9.43 -17.15 10.41
N ASN A 5 8.28 -17.78 10.70
CA ASN A 5 7.01 -17.60 9.98
C ASN A 5 5.83 -17.59 10.97
N PRO A 6 5.51 -16.45 11.61
CA PRO A 6 4.32 -16.36 12.44
C PRO A 6 3.06 -16.41 11.56
N THR A 7 1.98 -17.01 12.07
CA THR A 7 0.66 -16.83 11.45
C THR A 7 0.21 -15.40 11.69
N LEU A 8 0.05 -14.62 10.63
CA LEU A 8 -0.46 -13.24 10.70
C LEU A 8 -1.98 -13.26 10.75
N ALA A 9 -2.57 -12.38 11.57
CA ALA A 9 -4.01 -12.19 11.60
C ALA A 9 -4.48 -11.45 10.35
N LEU A 10 -5.60 -11.88 9.78
CA LEU A 10 -6.29 -11.21 8.68
C LEU A 10 -7.70 -10.83 9.14
N ARG A 11 -8.18 -9.67 8.71
CA ARG A 11 -9.52 -9.14 9.03
C ARG A 11 -10.08 -8.36 7.84
N PRO A 12 -11.40 -8.14 7.77
CA PRO A 12 -11.98 -7.23 6.78
C PRO A 12 -11.39 -5.82 6.87
N LEU A 13 -11.32 -5.15 5.72
CA LEU A 13 -10.97 -3.74 5.61
C LEU A 13 -12.09 -2.89 6.21
N LEU A 14 -11.72 -1.88 7.00
CA LEU A 14 -12.63 -0.87 7.53
C LEU A 14 -12.31 0.48 6.89
N PRO A 15 -13.29 1.40 6.77
CA PRO A 15 -13.03 2.74 6.21
C PRO A 15 -11.90 3.51 6.90
N ALA A 16 -11.73 3.29 8.21
CA ALA A 16 -10.66 3.91 9.00
C ALA A 16 -9.24 3.43 8.62
N ASP A 17 -9.11 2.31 7.90
CA ASP A 17 -7.81 1.76 7.50
C ASP A 17 -7.23 2.47 6.27
N ALA A 18 -8.06 3.19 5.50
CA ALA A 18 -7.69 3.73 4.20
C ALA A 18 -6.42 4.60 4.20
N PRO A 19 -6.18 5.51 5.16
CA PRO A 19 -4.95 6.32 5.18
C PRO A 19 -3.69 5.47 5.32
N LEU A 20 -3.69 4.50 6.25
CA LEU A 20 -2.53 3.63 6.46
C LEU A 20 -2.29 2.70 5.27
N LEU A 21 -3.37 2.17 4.66
CA LEU A 21 -3.25 1.34 3.48
C LEU A 21 -2.72 2.12 2.27
N ALA A 22 -3.06 3.40 2.13
CA ALA A 22 -2.50 4.29 1.10
C ALA A 22 -0.99 4.50 1.30
N GLU A 23 -0.53 4.69 2.54
CA GLU A 23 0.90 4.79 2.86
C GLU A 23 1.65 3.50 2.52
N ILE A 24 1.14 2.34 2.95
CA ILE A 24 1.74 1.03 2.64
C ILE A 24 1.81 0.81 1.13
N PHE A 25 0.74 1.16 0.41
CA PHE A 25 0.68 1.03 -1.05
C PHE A 25 1.78 1.84 -1.73
N ARG A 26 1.90 3.15 -1.41
CA ARG A 26 2.94 4.01 -1.99
C ARG A 26 4.35 3.50 -1.66
N ALA A 27 4.63 3.21 -0.39
CA ALA A 27 5.93 2.70 0.03
C ALA A 27 6.30 1.38 -0.67
N SER A 28 5.33 0.49 -0.89
CA SER A 28 5.58 -0.77 -1.60
C SER A 28 5.96 -0.56 -3.06
N ILE A 29 5.35 0.43 -3.73
CA ILE A 29 5.70 0.79 -5.11
C ILE A 29 7.09 1.41 -5.14
N GLU A 30 7.35 2.39 -4.28
CA GLU A 30 8.63 3.10 -4.24
C GLU A 30 9.79 2.13 -3.98
N GLU A 31 9.69 1.29 -2.96
CA GLU A 31 10.83 0.45 -2.52
C GLU A 31 10.98 -0.83 -3.32
N LEU A 32 9.88 -1.52 -3.67
CA LEU A 32 9.96 -2.89 -4.18
C LEU A 32 10.00 -2.97 -5.72
N THR A 33 9.80 -1.86 -6.41
CA THR A 33 9.71 -1.85 -7.88
C THR A 33 10.82 -1.06 -8.58
N ALA A 34 11.82 -0.60 -7.80
CA ALA A 34 12.91 0.25 -8.27
C ALA A 34 13.78 -0.38 -9.38
N GLU A 35 13.87 -1.71 -9.42
CA GLU A 35 14.69 -2.44 -10.40
C GLU A 35 14.05 -2.50 -11.79
N ASP A 36 12.72 -2.45 -11.88
CA ASP A 36 11.95 -2.67 -13.11
C ASP A 36 11.31 -1.39 -13.66
N TYR A 37 11.07 -0.39 -12.80
CA TYR A 37 10.33 0.82 -13.14
C TYR A 37 11.14 2.08 -12.84
N SER A 38 11.12 3.02 -13.78
CA SER A 38 11.70 4.35 -13.57
C SER A 38 11.00 5.09 -12.42
N GLU A 39 11.68 6.07 -11.85
CA GLU A 39 11.12 6.96 -10.81
C GLU A 39 9.79 7.58 -11.25
N ALA A 40 9.74 8.19 -12.43
CA ALA A 40 8.51 8.79 -12.95
C ALA A 40 7.35 7.79 -13.12
N GLN A 41 7.63 6.52 -13.46
CA GLN A 41 6.60 5.48 -13.53
C GLN A 41 6.08 5.11 -12.14
N ARG A 42 6.98 4.99 -11.15
CA ARG A 42 6.62 4.68 -9.77
C ARG A 42 5.82 5.80 -9.13
N GLU A 43 6.22 7.05 -9.31
CA GLU A 43 5.48 8.24 -8.85
C GLU A 43 4.08 8.29 -9.44
N ALA A 44 3.97 8.14 -10.77
CA ALA A 44 2.68 8.14 -11.46
C ALA A 44 1.75 7.01 -10.98
N TRP A 45 2.30 5.85 -10.62
CA TRP A 45 1.53 4.75 -10.08
C TRP A 45 1.12 5.00 -8.62
N ALA A 46 2.06 5.43 -7.77
CA ALA A 46 1.83 5.74 -6.36
C ALA A 46 0.77 6.83 -6.16
N ALA A 47 0.68 7.80 -7.09
CA ALA A 47 -0.30 8.88 -7.08
C ALA A 47 -1.77 8.41 -7.07
N ALA A 48 -2.05 7.15 -7.46
CA ALA A 48 -3.38 6.55 -7.32
C ALA A 48 -3.89 6.49 -5.86
N ALA A 49 -3.01 6.70 -4.88
CA ALA A 49 -3.33 6.71 -3.45
C ALA A 49 -3.18 8.10 -2.78
N ASP A 50 -3.05 9.18 -3.55
CA ASP A 50 -2.89 10.55 -3.00
C ASP A 50 -4.16 11.03 -2.29
N ASP A 51 -5.33 10.73 -2.84
CA ASP A 51 -6.61 10.91 -2.17
C ASP A 51 -6.96 9.63 -1.40
N ALA A 52 -6.65 9.61 -0.10
CA ALA A 52 -6.92 8.47 0.76
C ALA A 52 -8.42 8.10 0.84
N ALA A 53 -9.33 9.07 0.69
CA ALA A 53 -10.76 8.82 0.74
C ALA A 53 -11.23 8.15 -0.57
N ALA A 54 -10.83 8.67 -1.72
CA ALA A 54 -11.11 8.06 -3.02
C ALA A 54 -10.43 6.69 -3.17
N PHE A 55 -9.20 6.55 -2.67
CA PHE A 55 -8.47 5.29 -2.61
C PHE A 55 -9.23 4.26 -1.78
N GLY A 56 -9.65 4.63 -0.57
CA GLY A 56 -10.45 3.77 0.31
C GLY A 56 -11.77 3.33 -0.32
N ALA A 57 -12.47 4.23 -1.03
CA ALA A 57 -13.71 3.90 -1.72
C ALA A 57 -13.53 2.87 -2.86
N ARG A 58 -12.34 2.81 -3.49
CA ARG A 58 -12.03 1.81 -4.53
C ARG A 58 -11.71 0.42 -3.95
N LEU A 59 -11.33 0.35 -2.68
CA LEU A 59 -10.99 -0.91 -1.99
C LEU A 59 -12.20 -1.60 -1.34
N ALA A 60 -13.33 -0.89 -1.23
CA ALA A 60 -14.55 -1.34 -0.56
C ALA A 60 -15.48 -2.16 -1.47
#